data_AF-R7TWM9-F1
#
_entry.id   AF-R7TWM9-F1
#
_cell.length_a   1.000
_cell.length_b   1.000
_cell.length_c   1.000
_cell.angle_alpha   90.00
_cell.angle_beta   90.00
_cell.angle_gamma   90.00
#
_symmetry.space_group_name_H-M   'P 1'
#
loop_
_entity.id
_entity.type
_entity.pdbx_description
1 polymer ?
#
loop_
_entity_poly.entity_id
_entity_poly.type
_entity_poly.pdbx_seq_one_letter_code
_entity_poly.pdbx_strand_id
1 'polypeptide(L)'
;KHCKTNQILVDDTNRIMFCFIPKVACSSWKTALLALHEGKDFTEEQPLIHESGFLKSRGIKQFSLLHSYEKVWRLYAYNKFMIVRDPLERLVSAYRNKFEQGTESYFNQKFGRHIIQQYRANASAHALQEGDDVHFDEFIRFVVDGNAEPHWNTYQDLCCPCQIHYDVIGMVDTLQEDSS
;
A
#
# COMPACT_ATOMS: atom_id res chain seq x y z
N LYS A 1 9.85 -13.40 -8.91
CA LYS A 1 8.77 -12.39 -8.94
C LYS A 1 9.37 -11.09 -9.49
N HIS A 2 8.67 -10.37 -10.37
CA HIS A 2 9.14 -9.07 -10.89
C HIS A 2 8.68 -7.95 -9.96
N CYS A 3 9.58 -7.00 -9.67
CA CYS A 3 9.22 -5.84 -8.87
C CYS A 3 8.24 -4.92 -9.61
N LYS A 4 7.24 -4.40 -8.90
CA LYS A 4 6.22 -3.51 -9.47
C LYS A 4 6.45 -2.09 -8.96
N THR A 5 6.16 -1.10 -9.82
CA THR A 5 6.33 0.32 -9.49
C THR A 5 5.01 1.07 -9.47
N ASN A 6 3.89 0.37 -9.23
CA ASN A 6 2.55 0.96 -9.22
C ASN A 6 2.32 1.86 -8.00
N GLN A 7 3.11 1.68 -6.96
CA GLN A 7 3.04 2.38 -5.68
C GLN A 7 3.88 3.66 -5.65
N ILE A 8 4.54 4.02 -6.74
CA ILE A 8 5.39 5.20 -6.81
C ILE A 8 4.59 6.37 -7.40
N LEU A 9 4.33 7.36 -6.55
CA LEU A 9 3.78 8.66 -6.93
C LEU A 9 4.92 9.61 -7.30
N VAL A 10 4.64 10.50 -8.25
CA VAL A 10 5.61 11.44 -8.80
C VAL A 10 5.01 12.83 -8.76
N ASP A 11 5.67 13.72 -8.04
CA ASP A 11 5.39 15.14 -8.00
C ASP A 11 6.51 15.89 -8.74
N ASP A 12 6.20 16.36 -9.95
CA ASP A 12 7.15 17.12 -10.76
C ASP A 12 7.38 18.54 -10.21
N THR A 13 6.44 19.11 -9.46
CA THR A 13 6.52 20.46 -8.89
C THR A 13 7.64 20.54 -7.87
N ASN A 14 7.67 19.59 -6.92
CA ASN A 14 8.67 19.54 -5.86
C ASN A 14 9.82 18.56 -6.17
N ARG A 15 9.80 17.91 -7.34
CA ARG A 15 10.77 16.87 -7.75
C ARG A 15 10.88 15.74 -6.73
N ILE A 16 9.73 15.20 -6.36
CA ILE A 16 9.60 14.16 -5.34
C ILE A 16 9.04 12.88 -5.96
N MET A 17 9.58 11.75 -5.54
CA MET A 17 9.03 10.42 -5.79
C MET A 17 8.72 9.75 -4.45
N PHE A 18 7.46 9.43 -4.22
CA PHE A 18 7.02 8.78 -2.99
C PHE A 18 6.52 7.38 -3.29
N CYS A 19 7.16 6.35 -2.72
CA CYS A 19 6.60 5.00 -2.75
C CYS A 19 5.70 4.74 -1.55
N PHE A 20 4.39 4.62 -1.78
CA PHE A 20 3.44 4.32 -0.72
C PHE A 20 3.27 2.81 -0.53
N ILE A 21 3.48 2.34 0.70
CA ILE A 21 3.17 0.97 1.09
C ILE A 21 1.85 1.02 1.88
N PRO A 22 0.89 0.10 1.68
CA PRO A 22 -0.30 0.07 2.51
C PRO A 22 0.04 -0.24 3.97
N LYS A 23 -0.80 0.26 4.90
CA LYS A 23 -0.70 0.00 6.35
C LYS A 23 0.53 0.62 7.05
N VAL A 24 1.10 1.65 6.44
CA VAL A 24 2.20 2.46 7.01
C VAL A 24 1.86 3.96 7.02
N ALA A 25 0.67 4.32 7.51
CA ALA A 25 0.15 5.70 7.49
C ALA A 25 0.10 6.32 6.07
N CYS A 26 -0.20 5.50 5.05
CA CYS A 26 -0.16 5.93 3.65
C CYS A 26 -1.13 7.08 3.32
N SER A 27 -2.25 7.19 4.04
CA SER A 27 -3.24 8.26 3.86
C SER A 27 -2.65 9.62 4.21
N SER A 28 -1.97 9.68 5.36
CA SER A 28 -1.36 10.88 5.90
C SER A 28 -0.18 11.33 5.02
N TRP A 29 0.69 10.41 4.58
CA TRP A 29 1.80 10.75 3.68
C TRP A 29 1.35 11.17 2.27
N LYS A 30 0.27 10.58 1.73
CA LYS A 30 -0.31 11.06 0.48
C LYS A 30 -0.93 12.45 0.65
N THR A 31 -1.57 12.71 1.78
CA THR A 31 -2.13 14.03 2.10
C THR A 31 -1.03 15.07 2.24
N ALA A 32 0.08 14.75 2.93
CA ALA A 32 1.25 15.61 3.03
C ALA A 32 1.89 15.89 1.67
N LEU A 33 2.03 14.87 0.81
CA LEU A 33 2.50 15.07 -0.57
C LEU A 33 1.58 16.01 -1.36
N LEU A 34 0.26 15.85 -1.23
CA LEU A 34 -0.71 16.70 -1.90
C LEU A 34 -0.69 18.14 -1.37
N ALA A 35 -0.59 18.31 -0.05
CA ALA A 35 -0.44 19.60 0.61
C ALA A 35 0.78 20.36 0.05
N LEU A 36 1.92 19.68 -0.01
CA LEU A 36 3.15 20.22 -0.56
C LEU A 36 3.04 20.52 -2.06
N HIS A 37 2.40 19.65 -2.84
CA HIS A 37 2.18 19.85 -4.27
C HIS A 37 1.34 21.10 -4.55
N GLU A 38 0.32 21.35 -3.73
CA GLU A 38 -0.61 22.47 -3.90
C GLU A 38 -0.19 23.75 -3.17
N GLY A 39 0.83 23.69 -2.31
CA GLY A 39 1.19 24.79 -1.41
C GLY A 39 0.07 25.13 -0.43
N LYS A 40 -0.63 24.11 0.09
CA LYS A 40 -1.76 24.26 1.02
C LYS A 40 -1.56 23.42 2.25
N ASP A 41 -2.09 23.88 3.37
CA ASP A 41 -2.23 23.08 4.58
C ASP A 41 -3.63 22.48 4.63
N PHE A 42 -3.70 21.14 4.63
CA PHE A 42 -4.94 20.43 4.88
C PHE A 42 -5.05 20.14 6.38
N THR A 43 -6.13 20.58 6.99
CA THR A 43 -6.44 20.27 8.40
C THR A 43 -6.94 18.83 8.57
N GLU A 44 -7.38 18.19 7.49
CA GLU A 44 -7.98 16.85 7.47
C GLU A 44 -7.52 16.04 6.26
N GLU A 45 -7.56 14.70 6.39
CA GLU A 45 -7.28 13.80 5.28
C GLU A 45 -8.30 13.96 4.15
N GLN A 46 -7.83 13.94 2.91
CA GLN A 46 -8.71 14.12 1.76
C GLN A 46 -9.52 12.85 1.48
N PRO A 47 -10.86 12.89 1.33
CA PRO A 47 -11.70 11.70 1.20
C PRO A 47 -11.31 10.77 0.05
N LEU A 48 -10.82 11.34 -1.06
CA LEU A 48 -10.46 10.60 -2.27
C LEU A 48 -8.94 10.32 -2.37
N ILE A 49 -8.18 10.47 -1.29
CA ILE A 49 -6.70 10.38 -1.32
C ILE A 49 -6.18 9.01 -1.80
N HIS A 50 -6.99 7.97 -1.65
CA HIS A 50 -6.66 6.63 -2.13
C HIS A 50 -7.02 6.38 -3.59
N GLU A 51 -7.84 7.24 -4.19
CA GLU A 51 -8.23 7.13 -5.57
C GLU A 51 -7.10 7.62 -6.48
N SER A 52 -6.57 6.72 -7.31
CA SER A 52 -5.52 7.07 -8.27
C SER A 52 -5.97 8.16 -9.24
N GLY A 53 -7.25 8.19 -9.61
CA GLY A 53 -7.85 9.23 -10.44
C GLY A 53 -7.83 10.62 -9.79
N PHE A 54 -8.00 10.70 -8.47
CA PHE A 54 -7.95 11.95 -7.73
C PHE A 54 -6.54 12.56 -7.76
N LEU A 55 -5.52 11.84 -7.29
CA LEU A 55 -4.15 12.35 -7.31
C LEU A 55 -3.68 12.73 -8.73
N LYS A 56 -4.06 11.91 -9.73
CA LYS A 56 -3.79 12.19 -11.14
C LYS A 56 -4.44 13.49 -11.62
N SER A 57 -5.69 13.75 -11.25
CA SER A 57 -6.39 14.98 -11.64
C SER A 57 -5.80 16.23 -10.97
N ARG A 58 -5.10 16.07 -9.84
CA ARG A 58 -4.34 17.13 -9.17
C ARG A 58 -2.94 17.35 -9.74
N GLY A 59 -2.46 16.49 -10.64
CA GLY A 59 -1.13 16.61 -11.28
C GLY A 59 -0.07 15.69 -10.70
N ILE A 60 -0.38 14.90 -9.66
CA ILE A 60 0.51 13.88 -9.12
C ILE A 60 0.44 12.64 -10.02
N LYS A 61 1.55 12.28 -10.63
CA LYS A 61 1.63 11.21 -11.62
C LYS A 61 1.92 9.86 -10.97
N GLN A 62 1.54 8.78 -11.65
CA GLN A 62 1.92 7.42 -11.26
C GLN A 62 3.12 6.97 -12.08
N PHE A 63 4.22 6.62 -11.43
CA PHE A 63 5.49 6.30 -12.09
C PHE A 63 5.36 5.18 -13.12
N SER A 64 4.58 4.12 -12.83
CA SER A 64 4.40 2.99 -13.75
C SER A 64 3.80 3.41 -15.10
N LEU A 65 3.02 4.49 -15.14
CA LEU A 65 2.37 5.02 -16.34
C LEU A 65 3.26 5.95 -17.17
N LEU A 66 4.45 6.32 -16.67
CA LEU A 66 5.38 7.20 -17.39
C LEU A 66 6.13 6.46 -18.51
N HIS A 67 6.55 7.20 -19.53
CA HIS A 67 7.43 6.68 -20.57
C HIS A 67 8.82 6.36 -20.02
N SER A 68 9.53 5.42 -20.65
CA SER A 68 10.84 4.96 -20.15
C SER A 68 11.87 6.08 -20.00
N TYR A 69 11.92 7.03 -20.94
CA TYR A 69 12.85 8.17 -20.86
C TYR A 69 12.53 9.11 -19.69
N GLU A 70 11.24 9.32 -19.39
CA GLU A 70 10.78 10.11 -18.26
C GLU A 70 11.11 9.46 -16.92
N LYS A 71 11.01 8.13 -16.86
CA LYS A 71 11.34 7.33 -15.68
C LYS A 71 12.82 7.47 -15.31
N VAL A 72 13.71 7.26 -16.28
CA VAL A 72 15.16 7.32 -16.07
C VAL A 72 15.59 8.68 -15.54
N TRP A 73 15.11 9.76 -16.16
CA TRP A 73 15.47 11.11 -15.74
C TRP A 73 15.01 11.43 -14.30
N ARG A 74 13.78 11.02 -13.92
CA ARG A 74 13.25 11.25 -12.57
C ARG A 74 13.95 10.42 -11.52
N LEU A 75 14.24 9.15 -11.81
CA LEU A 75 15.03 8.30 -10.91
C LEU A 75 16.38 8.93 -10.54
N TYR A 76 16.99 9.63 -11.50
CA TYR A 76 18.24 10.35 -11.27
C TYR A 76 18.05 11.70 -10.55
N ALA A 77 17.06 12.49 -10.96
CA ALA A 77 16.96 13.90 -10.58
C ALA A 77 16.05 14.22 -9.38
N TYR A 78 15.17 13.30 -8.96
CA TYR A 78 14.13 13.59 -7.96
C TYR A 78 14.52 13.02 -6.61
N ASN A 79 14.11 13.65 -5.52
CA ASN A 79 14.24 13.08 -4.19
C ASN A 79 13.23 11.93 -4.01
N LYS A 80 13.69 10.77 -3.58
CA LYS A 80 12.91 9.54 -3.51
C LYS A 80 12.80 9.10 -2.07
N PHE A 81 11.59 8.91 -1.57
CA PHE A 81 11.40 8.38 -0.22
C PHE A 81 10.33 7.29 -0.15
N MET A 82 10.46 6.46 0.88
CA MET A 82 9.46 5.47 1.25
C MET A 82 9.38 5.36 2.77
N ILE A 83 8.19 5.05 3.27
CA ILE A 83 7.97 4.78 4.69
C ILE A 83 7.68 3.29 4.85
N VAL A 84 8.34 2.66 5.81
CA VAL A 84 8.21 1.23 6.11
C VAL A 84 7.74 1.00 7.54
N ARG A 85 7.34 -0.24 7.80
CA ARG A 85 6.97 -0.75 9.12
C ARG A 85 7.41 -2.20 9.19
N ASP A 86 7.51 -2.73 10.41
CA ASP A 86 7.73 -4.16 10.60
C ASP A 86 6.77 -5.00 9.74
N PRO A 87 7.29 -5.99 8.97
CA PRO A 87 6.46 -6.81 8.09
C PRO A 87 5.34 -7.56 8.80
N LEU A 88 5.55 -8.05 10.02
CA LEU A 88 4.53 -8.80 10.78
C LEU A 88 3.41 -7.87 11.24
N GLU A 89 3.76 -6.68 11.74
CA GLU A 89 2.76 -5.68 12.10
C GLU A 89 1.92 -5.24 10.88
N ARG A 90 2.56 -5.13 9.72
CA ARG A 90 1.85 -4.83 8.47
C ARG A 90 0.85 -5.93 8.11
N LEU A 91 1.21 -7.20 8.29
CA LEU A 91 0.30 -8.34 8.04
C LEU A 91 -0.87 -8.36 9.02
N VAL A 92 -0.63 -8.09 10.30
CA VAL A 92 -1.70 -7.98 11.30
C VAL A 92 -2.63 -6.82 10.93
N SER A 93 -2.09 -5.66 10.58
CA SER A 93 -2.90 -4.51 10.15
C SER A 93 -3.72 -4.81 8.88
N ALA A 94 -3.14 -5.53 7.92
CA ALA A 94 -3.84 -5.97 6.72
C ALA A 94 -5.00 -6.91 7.04
N TYR A 95 -4.76 -7.94 7.88
CA TYR A 95 -5.79 -8.87 8.32
C TYR A 95 -6.94 -8.16 9.04
N ARG A 96 -6.62 -7.33 10.04
CA ARG A 96 -7.63 -6.59 10.80
C ARG A 96 -8.47 -5.70 9.92
N ASN A 97 -7.82 -5.00 8.99
CA ASN A 97 -8.54 -4.13 8.08
C ASN A 97 -9.40 -4.89 7.05
N LYS A 98 -8.98 -6.07 6.60
CA LYS A 98 -9.61 -6.75 5.46
C LYS A 98 -10.50 -7.92 5.81
N PHE A 99 -10.34 -8.53 6.98
CA PHE A 99 -10.97 -9.81 7.30
C PHE A 99 -11.52 -9.91 8.72
N GLU A 100 -10.91 -9.26 9.73
CA GLU A 100 -11.30 -9.47 11.15
C GLU A 100 -12.78 -9.13 11.44
N GLN A 101 -13.34 -8.11 10.80
CA GLN A 101 -14.74 -7.73 10.99
C GLN A 101 -15.70 -8.32 9.95
N GLY A 102 -15.19 -8.92 8.87
CA GLY A 102 -16.02 -9.41 7.78
C GLY A 102 -16.84 -8.34 7.03
N THR A 103 -16.57 -7.05 7.22
CA THR A 103 -17.37 -5.96 6.63
C THR A 103 -16.90 -5.54 5.23
N GLU A 104 -15.68 -5.91 4.84
CA GLU A 104 -15.09 -5.57 3.53
C GLU A 104 -15.57 -6.55 2.45
N SER A 105 -16.82 -6.38 2.00
CA SER A 105 -17.50 -7.29 1.05
C SER A 105 -16.66 -7.66 -0.17
N TYR A 106 -15.93 -6.70 -0.75
CA TYR A 106 -15.01 -6.96 -1.86
C TYR A 106 -13.90 -7.96 -1.50
N PHE A 107 -13.27 -7.80 -0.34
CA PHE A 107 -12.18 -8.69 0.10
C PHE A 107 -12.69 -10.07 0.50
N ASN A 108 -13.84 -10.13 1.17
CA ASN A 108 -14.48 -11.39 1.53
C ASN A 108 -14.79 -12.23 0.27
N GLN A 109 -15.44 -11.60 -0.71
CA GLN A 109 -15.82 -12.28 -1.95
C GLN A 109 -14.61 -12.67 -2.80
N LYS A 110 -13.63 -11.78 -2.92
CA LYS A 110 -12.47 -12.00 -3.80
C LYS A 110 -11.42 -12.93 -3.21
N PHE A 111 -11.18 -12.82 -1.90
CA PHE A 111 -10.10 -13.53 -1.22
C PHE A 111 -10.61 -14.42 -0.11
N GLY A 112 -11.52 -13.94 0.73
CA GLY A 112 -11.96 -14.66 1.93
C GLY A 112 -12.55 -16.03 1.63
N ARG A 113 -13.45 -16.14 0.66
CA ARG A 113 -14.00 -17.43 0.19
C ARG A 113 -12.91 -18.40 -0.25
N HIS A 114 -11.92 -17.90 -0.99
CA HIS A 114 -10.83 -18.72 -1.50
C HIS A 114 -9.88 -19.18 -0.38
N ILE A 115 -9.57 -18.29 0.56
CA ILE A 115 -8.77 -18.61 1.76
C ILE A 115 -9.46 -19.73 2.55
N ILE A 116 -10.75 -19.57 2.86
CA ILE A 116 -11.50 -20.57 3.63
C ILE A 116 -11.56 -21.89 2.88
N GLN A 117 -11.89 -21.86 1.58
CA GLN A 117 -11.97 -23.06 0.75
C GLN A 117 -10.65 -23.84 0.73
N GLN A 118 -9.51 -23.14 0.76
CA GLN A 118 -8.19 -23.76 0.67
C GLN A 118 -7.67 -24.26 2.02
N TYR A 119 -7.87 -23.51 3.11
CA TYR A 119 -7.18 -23.78 4.39
C TYR A 119 -8.08 -24.25 5.52
N ARG A 120 -9.42 -24.10 5.43
CA ARG A 120 -10.35 -24.49 6.49
C ARG A 120 -10.92 -25.89 6.28
N ALA A 121 -10.59 -26.81 7.19
CA ALA A 121 -11.23 -28.12 7.22
C ALA A 121 -12.69 -27.99 7.72
N ASN A 122 -13.61 -28.71 7.07
CA ASN A 122 -15.04 -28.75 7.44
C ASN A 122 -15.71 -27.36 7.50
N ALA A 123 -15.39 -26.47 6.56
CA ALA A 123 -16.01 -25.15 6.45
C ALA A 123 -17.54 -25.26 6.29
N SER A 124 -18.28 -24.38 6.96
CA SER A 124 -19.73 -24.31 6.83
C SER A 124 -20.12 -23.79 5.43
N ALA A 125 -21.34 -24.11 4.99
CA ALA A 125 -21.87 -23.56 3.74
C ALA A 125 -21.87 -22.01 3.75
N HIS A 126 -22.14 -21.40 4.91
CA HIS A 126 -22.07 -19.95 5.07
C HIS A 126 -20.64 -19.43 4.86
N ALA A 127 -19.64 -20.01 5.52
CA ALA A 127 -18.25 -19.57 5.40
C ALA A 127 -17.72 -19.67 3.96
N LEU A 128 -18.08 -20.74 3.25
CA LEU A 128 -17.73 -20.93 1.84
C LEU A 128 -18.46 -19.94 0.91
N GLN A 129 -19.68 -19.54 1.29
CA GLN A 129 -20.48 -18.62 0.50
C GLN A 129 -20.13 -17.15 0.78
N GLU A 130 -19.91 -16.74 2.02
CA GLU A 130 -19.74 -15.32 2.35
C GLU A 130 -18.26 -14.93 2.41
N GLY A 131 -17.40 -15.79 2.97
CA GLY A 131 -15.97 -15.50 3.07
C GLY A 131 -15.64 -14.41 4.09
N ASP A 132 -16.55 -14.14 5.02
CA ASP A 132 -16.53 -13.00 5.95
C ASP A 132 -15.96 -13.35 7.34
N ASP A 133 -15.59 -14.60 7.57
CA ASP A 133 -15.11 -15.10 8.87
C ASP A 133 -13.70 -15.71 8.79
N VAL A 134 -12.84 -15.23 7.89
CA VAL A 134 -11.46 -15.72 7.70
C VAL A 134 -10.64 -15.62 8.99
N HIS A 135 -9.95 -16.69 9.38
CA HIS A 135 -9.05 -16.69 10.52
C HIS A 135 -7.65 -16.19 10.16
N PHE A 136 -6.93 -15.65 11.15
CA PHE A 136 -5.60 -15.10 10.93
C PHE A 136 -4.59 -16.14 10.43
N ASP A 137 -4.63 -17.38 10.93
CA ASP A 137 -3.70 -18.44 10.49
C ASP A 137 -3.97 -18.85 9.03
N GLU A 138 -5.24 -18.89 8.61
CA GLU A 138 -5.64 -19.15 7.22
C GLU A 138 -5.12 -18.03 6.30
N PHE A 139 -5.25 -16.78 6.73
CA PHE A 139 -4.70 -15.62 6.03
C PHE A 139 -3.16 -15.69 5.92
N ILE A 140 -2.45 -16.04 6.99
CA ILE A 140 -0.98 -16.14 6.95
C ILE A 140 -0.54 -17.25 5.99
N ARG A 141 -1.17 -18.42 6.02
CA ARG A 141 -0.88 -19.50 5.06
C ARG A 141 -1.12 -19.03 3.62
N PHE A 142 -2.23 -18.33 3.38
CA PHE A 142 -2.53 -17.74 2.09
C PHE A 142 -1.45 -16.78 1.57
N VAL A 143 -0.92 -15.92 2.43
CA VAL A 143 0.17 -14.99 2.08
C VAL A 143 1.47 -15.74 1.80
N VAL A 144 1.82 -16.74 2.62
CA VAL A 144 3.03 -17.56 2.49
C VAL A 144 3.02 -18.38 1.20
N ASP A 145 1.86 -18.89 0.80
CA ASP A 145 1.66 -19.59 -0.49
C ASP A 145 1.82 -18.66 -1.71
N GLY A 146 2.10 -17.38 -1.47
CA GLY A 146 2.59 -16.46 -2.49
C GLY A 146 1.51 -15.69 -3.22
N ASN A 147 0.27 -15.71 -2.71
CA ASN A 147 -0.85 -14.95 -3.24
C ASN A 147 -0.59 -13.45 -3.15
N ALA A 148 -0.37 -12.81 -4.30
CA ALA A 148 0.13 -11.44 -4.35
C ALA A 148 -0.99 -10.39 -4.30
N GLU A 149 -0.91 -9.45 -3.36
CA GLU A 149 -1.81 -8.29 -3.26
C GLU A 149 -1.11 -7.15 -2.51
N PRO A 150 -1.29 -5.88 -2.93
CA PRO A 150 -0.58 -4.74 -2.34
C PRO A 150 -0.60 -4.59 -0.81
N HIS A 151 -1.66 -5.00 -0.12
CA HIS A 151 -1.82 -4.84 1.33
C HIS A 151 -0.94 -5.78 2.14
N TRP A 152 -0.56 -6.95 1.58
CA TRP A 152 0.31 -7.91 2.24
C TRP A 152 1.62 -8.20 1.48
N ASN A 153 1.77 -7.70 0.25
CA ASN A 153 3.03 -7.75 -0.49
C ASN A 153 4.16 -6.99 0.20
N THR A 154 5.37 -7.52 0.09
CA THR A 154 6.58 -6.95 0.70
C THR A 154 6.90 -5.57 0.13
N TYR A 155 7.64 -4.74 0.89
CA TYR A 155 8.10 -3.45 0.36
C TYR A 155 9.10 -3.65 -0.78
N GLN A 156 9.81 -4.78 -0.79
CA GLN A 156 10.66 -5.20 -1.89
C GLN A 156 9.86 -5.32 -3.19
N ASP A 157 8.70 -5.96 -3.14
CA ASP A 157 7.83 -6.18 -4.31
C ASP A 157 7.12 -4.90 -4.78
N LEU A 158 6.84 -3.97 -3.86
CA LEU A 158 6.05 -2.75 -4.11
C LEU A 158 6.90 -1.52 -4.49
N CYS A 159 8.13 -1.44 -3.99
CA CYS A 159 8.96 -0.24 -4.10
C CYS A 159 10.34 -0.50 -4.72
N CYS A 160 10.74 -1.76 -4.93
CA CYS A 160 12.00 -2.08 -5.61
C CYS A 160 13.26 -1.41 -4.99
N PRO A 161 13.44 -1.38 -3.66
CA PRO A 161 14.59 -0.70 -3.03
C PRO A 161 15.96 -1.26 -3.47
N CYS A 162 16.01 -2.49 -4.01
CA CYS A 162 17.23 -3.04 -4.62
C CYS A 162 17.56 -2.47 -6.01
N GLN A 163 16.59 -1.85 -6.69
CA GLN A 163 16.72 -1.29 -8.04
C GLN A 163 16.58 0.24 -8.05
N ILE A 164 15.91 0.81 -7.05
CA ILE A 164 15.68 2.24 -6.89
C ILE A 164 16.41 2.67 -5.62
N HIS A 165 17.38 3.58 -5.77
CA HIS A 165 18.03 4.21 -4.63
C HIS A 165 17.05 5.18 -3.98
N TYR A 166 16.64 4.91 -2.73
CA TYR A 166 15.82 5.83 -1.96
C TYR A 166 16.73 6.75 -1.13
N ASP A 167 16.48 8.05 -1.21
CA ASP A 167 17.23 9.07 -0.47
C ASP A 167 16.80 9.08 1.02
N VAL A 168 15.55 8.71 1.30
CA VAL A 168 15.02 8.54 2.67
C VAL A 168 14.19 7.26 2.78
N ILE A 169 14.48 6.45 3.81
CA ILE A 169 13.67 5.31 4.22
C ILE A 169 13.29 5.54 5.68
N GLY A 170 12.07 6.01 5.93
CA GLY A 170 11.56 6.24 7.27
C GLY A 170 10.82 5.02 7.83
N MET A 171 10.81 4.83 9.15
CA MET A 171 10.07 3.76 9.81
C MET A 171 8.93 4.34 10.64
N VAL A 172 7.73 3.74 10.59
CA VAL A 172 6.56 4.26 11.33
C VAL A 172 6.82 4.31 12.84
N ASP A 173 7.51 3.31 13.41
CA ASP A 173 7.78 3.24 14.85
C ASP A 173 8.61 4.44 15.34
N THR A 174 9.56 4.91 14.52
CA THR A 174 10.37 6.10 14.82
C THR A 174 9.62 7.42 14.65
N LEU A 175 8.53 7.44 13.88
CA LEU A 175 7.81 8.69 13.55
C LEU A 175 6.70 9.02 14.57
N GLN A 176 6.24 8.04 15.34
CA GLN A 176 5.28 8.26 16.42
C GLN A 176 5.93 8.86 17.67
N GLU A 177 7.25 8.71 17.85
CA GLU A 177 8.01 9.37 18.92
C GLU A 177 8.31 10.86 18.62
N ASP A 178 8.41 11.26 17.34
CA ASP A 178 8.76 12.64 16.92
C ASP A 178 7.56 13.56 16.64
N SER A 179 6.35 13.20 17.09
CA SER A 179 5.14 14.02 16.93
C SER A 179 4.55 14.50 18.28
N SER A 180 5.39 14.61 19.32
CA SER A 180 5.04 15.18 20.63
C SER A 180 5.41 16.65 20.74
#